data_AF-A0AAE9WNR6-F1
#
_entry.id   AF-A0AAE9WNR6-F1
#
_cell.length_a   1.000
_cell.length_b   1.000
_cell.length_c   1.000
_cell.angle_alpha   90.00
_cell.angle_beta   90.00
_cell.angle_gamma   90.00
#
_symmetry.space_group_name_H-M   'P 1'
#
loop_
_entity.id
_entity.type
_entity.pdbx_description
1 polymer ?
#
loop_
_entity_poly.entity_id
_entity_poly.type
_entity_poly.pdbx_seq_one_letter_code
_entity_poly.pdbx_strand_id
1 'polypeptide(L)'
;MNKETCKTFAPLRNVISNSDKGVTYQFTTDEDYKNYCTNENCDNDTDKMNARCLHIFDAFFKDKSTFENDAKGNIYIVQYILIWLSYVLSLIESNEAGNRTSFYNKYINGDEKYNKNIDDVTAYKNYKDLIDKNNYILSMDMSIISKFYDAFILLCDICIGVDEDRSNCDNYLEKAKEFAKKYDELNEDYNNGKGSPYNQLLSTLSNDYNNLKNVCNDFPSLPTYSRRLVIKNTLISIGFIFVAVSIFLGIAYKYSLFGFRKRFQKQKLREKIKNIMKKMIH
;
A
#
# COMPACT_ATOMS: atom_id res chain seq x y z
N MET A 1 -1.05 -13.86 7.02
CA MET A 1 -2.50 -13.73 7.25
C MET A 1 -3.17 -15.07 6.99
N ASN A 2 -4.08 -15.49 7.87
CA ASN A 2 -4.87 -16.71 7.68
C ASN A 2 -6.35 -16.44 8.04
N LYS A 3 -7.22 -17.43 7.78
CA LYS A 3 -8.67 -17.36 8.02
C LYS A 3 -9.01 -16.96 9.46
N GLU A 4 -8.39 -17.61 10.45
CA GLU A 4 -8.63 -17.33 11.87
C GLU A 4 -8.15 -15.93 12.29
N THR A 5 -6.96 -15.52 11.85
CA THR A 5 -6.49 -14.14 12.08
C THR A 5 -7.50 -13.13 11.54
N CYS A 6 -7.98 -13.32 10.30
CA CYS A 6 -8.95 -12.43 9.69
C CYS A 6 -10.33 -12.43 10.36
N LYS A 7 -10.77 -13.57 10.92
CA LYS A 7 -11.99 -13.66 11.72
C LYS A 7 -11.89 -12.81 12.99
N THR A 8 -10.74 -12.76 13.66
CA THR A 8 -10.53 -11.85 14.80
C THR A 8 -10.71 -10.37 14.40
N PHE A 9 -10.32 -10.01 13.17
CA PHE A 9 -10.53 -8.66 12.63
C PHE A 9 -11.94 -8.44 12.04
N ALA A 10 -12.76 -9.47 11.82
CA ALA A 10 -14.07 -9.33 11.17
C ALA A 10 -15.08 -8.51 11.99
N PRO A 11 -15.27 -8.76 13.30
CA PRO A 11 -16.12 -7.92 14.13
C PRO A 11 -15.69 -6.46 14.15
N LEU A 12 -14.40 -6.16 13.91
CA LEU A 12 -13.86 -4.80 13.96
C LEU A 12 -14.33 -3.90 12.80
N ARG A 13 -14.87 -4.51 11.74
CA ARG A 13 -15.36 -3.82 10.53
C ARG A 13 -16.81 -3.40 10.66
N ASN A 14 -17.60 -4.19 11.38
CA ASN A 14 -19.05 -4.03 11.51
C ASN A 14 -19.46 -2.94 12.50
N VAL A 15 -18.48 -2.31 13.15
CA VAL A 15 -18.69 -1.46 14.30
C VAL A 15 -18.72 0.03 13.94
N ILE A 16 -18.36 0.37 12.70
CA ILE A 16 -18.39 1.73 12.17
C ILE A 16 -19.80 1.99 11.60
N SER A 17 -20.70 2.59 12.38
CA SER A 17 -21.96 3.13 11.83
C SER A 17 -21.80 4.60 11.48
N ASN A 18 -21.90 4.92 10.18
CA ASN A 18 -22.03 6.28 9.69
C ASN A 18 -23.43 6.79 10.07
N SER A 19 -23.51 7.66 11.07
CA SER A 19 -24.73 8.38 11.41
C SER A 19 -24.63 9.83 10.93
N ASP A 20 -25.76 10.53 10.79
CA ASP A 20 -25.81 11.96 10.48
C ASP A 20 -25.12 12.86 11.54
N LYS A 21 -24.61 12.27 12.63
CA LYS A 21 -23.89 12.92 13.75
C LYS A 21 -22.41 12.52 13.85
N GLY A 22 -21.84 11.87 12.84
CA GLY A 22 -20.48 11.35 12.84
C GLY A 22 -20.39 9.82 12.91
N VAL A 23 -19.16 9.30 12.90
CA VAL A 23 -18.87 7.86 13.06
C VAL A 23 -19.08 7.47 14.52
N THR A 24 -20.06 6.63 14.80
CA THR A 24 -20.26 6.06 16.14
C THR A 24 -19.81 4.60 16.16
N TYR A 25 -18.98 4.26 17.15
CA TYR A 25 -18.41 2.93 17.31
C TYR A 25 -19.30 2.10 18.25
N GLN A 26 -20.02 1.11 17.70
CA GLN A 26 -20.93 0.23 18.45
C GLN A 26 -20.39 -1.20 18.63
N PHE A 27 -19.96 -1.56 19.83
CA PHE A 27 -19.63 -2.95 20.11
C PHE A 27 -20.83 -3.87 19.89
N THR A 28 -20.57 -5.05 19.32
CA THR A 28 -21.58 -6.08 19.11
C THR A 28 -22.05 -6.73 20.42
N THR A 29 -21.22 -6.70 21.46
CA THR A 29 -21.45 -7.35 22.77
C THR A 29 -20.71 -6.58 23.88
N ASP A 30 -21.43 -6.18 24.93
CA ASP A 30 -20.89 -5.41 26.07
C ASP A 30 -19.97 -6.22 26.99
N GLU A 31 -19.96 -7.55 26.87
CA GLU A 31 -19.24 -8.46 27.77
C GLU A 31 -17.76 -8.66 27.38
N ASP A 32 -17.41 -8.61 26.09
CA ASP A 32 -16.07 -9.00 25.63
C ASP A 32 -14.97 -7.96 25.90
N TYR A 33 -15.34 -6.69 26.11
CA TYR A 33 -14.36 -5.60 26.27
C TYR A 33 -14.27 -5.04 27.70
N LYS A 34 -15.21 -5.35 28.60
CA LYS A 34 -15.22 -4.81 29.98
C LYS A 34 -13.93 -5.15 30.73
N ASN A 35 -13.43 -6.39 30.58
CA ASN A 35 -12.18 -6.82 31.20
C ASN A 35 -10.95 -6.07 30.67
N TYR A 36 -11.08 -5.46 29.49
CA TYR A 36 -10.00 -4.72 28.83
C TYR A 36 -10.03 -3.22 29.12
N CYS A 37 -11.10 -2.67 29.71
CA CYS A 37 -11.15 -1.27 30.13
C CYS A 37 -10.09 -0.94 31.19
N THR A 38 -9.41 0.19 31.06
CA THR A 38 -8.36 0.63 31.99
C THR A 38 -8.94 1.18 33.31
N ASN A 39 -10.14 1.78 33.27
CA ASN A 39 -10.78 2.46 34.40
C ASN A 39 -12.16 1.86 34.79
N GLU A 40 -12.30 0.53 34.69
CA GLU A 40 -13.55 -0.25 34.95
C GLU A 40 -14.71 0.01 33.96
N ASN A 41 -14.93 1.27 33.55
CA ASN A 41 -15.93 1.65 32.55
C ASN A 41 -15.25 2.33 31.36
N CYS A 42 -15.38 1.76 30.17
CA CYS A 42 -14.93 2.37 28.92
C CYS A 42 -15.85 3.54 28.54
N ASP A 43 -15.68 4.67 29.23
CA ASP A 43 -16.65 5.77 29.26
C ASP A 43 -16.79 6.50 27.91
N ASN A 44 -15.68 6.70 27.19
CA ASN A 44 -15.67 7.36 25.88
C ASN A 44 -15.20 6.41 24.76
N ASP A 45 -15.42 6.82 23.52
CA ASP A 45 -15.09 6.00 22.35
C ASP A 45 -13.58 5.69 22.24
N THR A 46 -12.71 6.55 22.73
CA THR A 46 -11.27 6.27 22.76
C THR A 46 -10.92 5.19 23.79
N ASP A 47 -11.53 5.20 24.99
CA ASP A 47 -11.34 4.15 26.00
C ASP A 47 -11.86 2.80 25.50
N LYS A 48 -13.01 2.82 24.82
CA LYS A 48 -13.56 1.66 24.09
C LYS A 48 -12.56 1.13 23.06
N MET A 49 -11.95 2.00 22.25
CA MET A 49 -10.96 1.58 21.24
C MET A 49 -9.75 0.95 21.91
N ASN A 50 -9.31 1.52 23.03
CA ASN A 50 -8.20 0.96 23.79
C ASN A 50 -8.50 -0.46 24.28
N ALA A 51 -9.67 -0.66 24.91
CA ALA A 51 -10.08 -1.98 25.37
C ALA A 51 -10.15 -3.00 24.23
N ARG A 52 -10.62 -2.58 23.05
CA ARG A 52 -10.64 -3.45 21.88
C ARG A 52 -9.24 -3.75 21.33
N CYS A 53 -8.37 -2.76 21.30
CA CYS A 53 -6.97 -2.91 20.91
C CYS A 53 -6.29 -3.96 21.80
N LEU A 54 -6.45 -3.84 23.13
CA LEU A 54 -5.94 -4.81 24.10
C LEU A 54 -6.49 -6.21 23.88
N HIS A 55 -7.80 -6.36 23.64
CA HIS A 55 -8.39 -7.66 23.33
C HIS A 55 -7.73 -8.33 22.10
N ILE A 56 -7.41 -7.56 21.06
CA ILE A 56 -6.74 -8.09 19.87
C ILE A 56 -5.29 -8.47 20.19
N PHE A 57 -4.57 -7.67 20.97
CA PHE A 57 -3.23 -8.03 21.42
C PHE A 57 -3.27 -9.31 22.26
N ASP A 58 -4.23 -9.46 23.16
CA ASP A 58 -4.43 -10.70 23.93
C ASP A 58 -4.72 -11.90 23.04
N ALA A 59 -5.51 -11.74 21.98
CA ALA A 59 -5.85 -12.83 21.06
C ALA A 59 -4.64 -13.39 20.28
N PHE A 60 -3.54 -12.65 20.18
CA PHE A 60 -2.37 -13.05 19.37
C PHE A 60 -1.05 -13.07 20.13
N PHE A 61 -0.93 -12.34 21.24
CA PHE A 61 0.35 -12.05 21.87
C PHE A 61 0.35 -12.22 23.39
N LYS A 62 -0.76 -12.64 24.02
CA LYS A 62 -0.91 -12.74 25.49
C LYS A 62 0.20 -13.50 26.19
N ASP A 63 0.57 -14.63 25.62
CA ASP A 63 1.62 -15.50 26.14
C ASP A 63 2.22 -16.32 24.99
N LYS A 64 3.24 -17.14 25.33
CA LYS A 64 3.92 -18.02 24.38
C LYS A 64 2.95 -18.94 23.64
N SER A 65 1.97 -19.53 24.34
CA SER A 65 1.03 -20.47 23.73
C SER A 65 0.17 -19.76 22.69
N THR A 66 -0.37 -18.58 23.03
CA THR A 66 -1.15 -17.77 22.09
C THR A 66 -0.30 -17.35 20.89
N PHE A 67 0.93 -16.92 21.12
CA PHE A 67 1.81 -16.50 20.03
C PHE A 67 2.16 -17.67 19.08
N GLU A 68 2.46 -18.85 19.62
CA GLU A 68 2.80 -20.04 18.82
C GLU A 68 1.60 -20.62 18.07
N ASN A 69 0.41 -20.62 18.68
CA ASN A 69 -0.76 -21.30 18.12
C ASN A 69 -1.70 -20.36 17.34
N ASP A 70 -2.12 -19.25 17.96
CA ASP A 70 -3.11 -18.33 17.39
C ASP A 70 -2.47 -17.37 16.38
N ALA A 71 -1.33 -16.78 16.74
CA ALA A 71 -0.53 -15.98 15.83
C ALA A 71 0.33 -16.81 14.88
N LYS A 72 0.48 -18.12 15.13
CA LYS A 72 1.36 -19.03 14.35
C LYS A 72 2.79 -18.51 14.24
N GLY A 73 3.30 -17.90 15.31
CA GLY A 73 4.61 -17.24 15.37
C GLY A 73 4.74 -15.99 14.50
N ASN A 74 3.64 -15.48 13.91
CA ASN A 74 3.69 -14.34 13.01
C ASN A 74 3.65 -13.00 13.76
N ILE A 75 4.83 -12.46 14.05
CA ILE A 75 4.97 -11.15 14.69
C ILE A 75 4.36 -10.01 13.87
N TYR A 76 4.26 -10.15 12.54
CA TYR A 76 3.76 -9.09 11.65
C TYR A 76 2.26 -8.84 11.77
N ILE A 77 1.52 -9.65 12.55
CA ILE A 77 0.12 -9.37 12.88
C ILE A 77 -0.02 -7.98 13.54
N VAL A 78 0.97 -7.53 14.32
CA VAL A 78 0.98 -6.18 14.92
C VAL A 78 0.81 -5.08 13.88
N GLN A 79 1.33 -5.24 12.67
CA GLN A 79 1.22 -4.23 11.62
C GLN A 79 -0.24 -4.03 11.22
N TYR A 80 -1.02 -5.11 11.11
CA TYR A 80 -2.45 -5.06 10.83
C TYR A 80 -3.26 -4.47 11.98
N ILE A 81 -2.89 -4.80 13.22
CA ILE A 81 -3.48 -4.17 14.42
C ILE A 81 -3.29 -2.65 14.35
N LEU A 82 -2.07 -2.19 14.05
CA LEU A 82 -1.76 -0.77 13.99
C LEU A 82 -2.36 -0.05 12.77
N ILE A 83 -2.49 -0.72 11.62
CA ILE A 83 -3.23 -0.16 10.47
C ILE A 83 -4.70 0.06 10.87
N TRP A 84 -5.34 -0.95 11.45
CA TRP A 84 -6.72 -0.85 11.91
C TRP A 84 -6.89 0.24 12.97
N LEU A 85 -6.02 0.26 13.98
CA LEU A 85 -6.06 1.26 15.06
C LEU A 85 -5.89 2.67 14.50
N SER A 86 -4.88 2.90 13.64
CA SER A 86 -4.66 4.20 13.00
C SER A 86 -5.86 4.64 12.16
N TYR A 87 -6.49 3.69 11.45
CA TYR A 87 -7.68 3.98 10.66
C TYR A 87 -8.85 4.38 11.53
N VAL A 88 -9.19 3.59 12.55
CA VAL A 88 -10.34 3.88 13.41
C VAL A 88 -10.14 5.16 14.23
N LEU A 89 -8.94 5.40 14.77
CA LEU A 89 -8.64 6.66 15.48
C LEU A 89 -8.77 7.91 14.60
N SER A 90 -8.67 7.76 13.28
CA SER A 90 -8.88 8.87 12.34
C SER A 90 -10.35 9.21 12.13
N LEU A 91 -11.25 8.29 12.44
CA LEU A 91 -12.70 8.46 12.31
C LEU A 91 -13.33 9.08 13.56
N ILE A 92 -12.64 9.03 14.70
CA ILE A 92 -13.12 9.64 15.95
C ILE A 92 -12.96 11.15 15.85
N GLU A 93 -14.08 11.87 15.88
CA GLU A 93 -14.07 13.32 16.01
C GLU A 93 -13.46 13.71 17.37
N SER A 94 -12.40 14.51 17.34
CA SER A 94 -11.79 15.03 18.54
C SER A 94 -11.36 16.49 18.32
N ASN A 95 -11.50 17.29 19.37
CA ASN A 95 -11.05 18.68 19.41
C ASN A 95 -9.53 18.80 19.61
N GLU A 96 -8.81 17.68 19.76
CA GLU A 96 -7.37 17.63 20.00
C GLU A 96 -6.62 17.33 18.70
N ALA A 97 -5.57 18.10 18.42
CA ALA A 97 -4.64 17.77 17.34
C ALA A 97 -3.91 16.45 17.67
N GLY A 98 -4.08 15.44 16.82
CA GLY A 98 -3.28 14.22 16.85
C GLY A 98 -3.82 13.07 17.71
N ASN A 99 -5.04 12.60 17.41
CA ASN A 99 -5.70 11.45 18.05
C ASN A 99 -4.76 10.24 18.29
N ARG A 100 -3.90 9.91 17.32
CA ARG A 100 -2.96 8.78 17.43
C ARG A 100 -1.85 9.02 18.45
N THR A 101 -1.28 10.22 18.48
CA THR A 101 -0.26 10.62 19.46
C THR A 101 -0.86 10.68 20.87
N SER A 102 -2.06 11.26 20.99
CA SER A 102 -2.80 11.32 22.26
C SER A 102 -3.10 9.90 22.76
N PHE A 103 -3.60 9.01 21.89
CA PHE A 103 -3.83 7.59 22.21
C PHE A 103 -2.56 6.89 22.69
N TYR A 104 -1.46 7.03 21.94
CA TYR A 104 -0.19 6.39 22.31
C TYR A 104 0.31 6.87 23.69
N ASN A 105 0.27 8.17 23.95
CA ASN A 105 0.72 8.72 25.22
C ASN A 105 -0.19 8.33 26.39
N LYS A 106 -1.51 8.34 26.19
CA LYS A 106 -2.48 8.02 27.24
C LYS A 106 -2.48 6.54 27.59
N TYR A 107 -2.59 5.66 26.60
CA TYR A 107 -2.77 4.22 26.85
C TYR A 107 -1.49 3.43 26.66
N ILE A 108 -0.80 3.56 25.53
CA ILE A 108 0.36 2.70 25.26
C ILE A 108 1.51 2.98 26.25
N ASN A 109 1.77 4.26 26.54
CA ASN A 109 2.74 4.65 27.55
C ASN A 109 2.18 4.58 28.98
N GLY A 110 0.92 4.96 29.18
CA GLY A 110 0.35 5.17 30.52
C GLY A 110 -0.31 3.95 31.17
N ASP A 111 -0.75 2.96 30.40
CA ASP A 111 -1.47 1.79 30.91
C ASP A 111 -0.51 0.61 31.14
N GLU A 112 -0.49 0.08 32.35
CA GLU A 112 0.35 -1.06 32.73
C GLU A 112 0.06 -2.31 31.89
N LYS A 113 -1.16 -2.46 31.36
CA LYS A 113 -1.54 -3.63 30.52
C LYS A 113 -0.67 -3.76 29.26
N TYR A 114 -0.23 -2.65 28.65
CA TYR A 114 0.69 -2.69 27.50
C TYR A 114 2.15 -2.93 27.89
N ASN A 115 2.50 -2.60 29.13
CA ASN A 115 3.87 -2.59 29.64
C ASN A 115 4.23 -3.86 30.40
N LYS A 116 3.24 -4.65 30.80
CA LYS A 116 3.42 -5.91 31.51
C LYS A 116 4.29 -6.87 30.68
N ASN A 117 5.38 -7.34 31.30
CA ASN A 117 6.27 -8.31 30.67
C ASN A 117 5.55 -9.63 30.38
N ILE A 118 5.91 -10.23 29.26
CA ILE A 118 5.42 -11.51 28.79
C ILE A 118 6.61 -12.46 28.80
N ASP A 119 6.55 -13.43 29.70
CA ASP A 119 7.63 -14.38 29.89
C ASP A 119 7.64 -15.45 28.79
N ASP A 120 8.79 -16.10 28.63
CA ASP A 120 9.01 -17.22 27.70
C ASP A 120 8.82 -16.92 26.19
N VAL A 121 8.72 -15.65 25.81
CA VAL A 121 8.73 -15.20 24.41
C VAL A 121 9.98 -14.36 24.13
N THR A 122 10.78 -14.77 23.13
CA THR A 122 12.03 -14.07 22.76
C THR A 122 11.83 -12.94 21.77
N ALA A 123 10.73 -12.96 21.01
CA ALA A 123 10.47 -12.04 19.91
C ALA A 123 10.05 -10.62 20.37
N TYR A 124 9.40 -10.54 21.53
CA TYR A 124 8.92 -9.30 22.14
C TYR A 124 8.86 -9.41 23.65
N LYS A 125 8.97 -8.27 24.34
CA LYS A 125 8.92 -8.22 25.82
C LYS A 125 7.51 -7.99 26.37
N ASN A 126 6.74 -7.15 25.68
CA ASN A 126 5.38 -6.74 26.04
C ASN A 126 4.71 -6.14 24.80
N TYR A 127 3.44 -5.73 24.90
CA TYR A 127 2.72 -5.14 23.76
C TYR A 127 3.32 -3.80 23.32
N LYS A 128 3.80 -2.98 24.27
CA LYS A 128 4.47 -1.73 23.94
C LYS A 128 5.70 -1.94 23.07
N ASP A 129 6.53 -2.94 23.34
CA ASP A 129 7.71 -3.27 22.53
C ASP A 129 7.33 -3.62 21.08
N LEU A 130 6.23 -4.36 20.87
CA LEU A 130 5.68 -4.65 19.54
C LEU A 130 5.24 -3.36 18.82
N ILE A 131 4.54 -2.48 19.54
CA ILE A 131 4.03 -1.22 19.01
C ILE A 131 5.18 -0.27 18.67
N ASP A 132 6.17 -0.12 19.56
CA ASP A 132 7.32 0.76 19.39
C ASP A 132 8.13 0.40 18.13
N LYS A 133 8.36 -0.90 17.91
CA LYS A 133 9.03 -1.41 16.70
C LYS A 133 8.25 -1.08 15.42
N ASN A 134 6.94 -0.86 15.52
CA ASN A 134 6.06 -0.56 14.39
C ASN A 134 5.40 0.83 14.48
N ASN A 135 5.92 1.71 15.33
CA ASN A 135 5.31 3.02 15.62
C ASN A 135 5.27 3.94 14.39
N TYR A 136 6.11 3.66 13.38
CA TYR A 136 6.06 4.33 12.09
C TYR A 136 4.65 4.28 11.45
N ILE A 137 3.86 3.24 11.70
CA ILE A 137 2.47 3.11 11.22
C ILE A 137 1.56 4.16 11.88
N LEU A 138 1.75 4.45 13.17
CA LEU A 138 0.99 5.49 13.87
C LEU A 138 1.37 6.90 13.39
N SER A 139 2.60 7.09 12.89
CA SER A 139 3.05 8.37 12.33
C SER A 139 2.76 8.55 10.84
N MET A 140 2.32 7.50 10.14
CA MET A 140 2.17 7.50 8.69
C MET A 140 1.02 8.42 8.24
N ASP A 141 1.14 8.93 7.01
CA ASP A 141 0.09 9.75 6.40
C ASP A 141 -1.23 8.99 6.33
N MET A 142 -2.32 9.66 6.68
CA MET A 142 -3.63 9.03 6.79
C MET A 142 -4.16 8.54 5.43
N SER A 143 -3.81 9.22 4.34
CA SER A 143 -4.17 8.77 2.98
C SER A 143 -3.49 7.44 2.63
N ILE A 144 -2.31 7.18 3.19
CA ILE A 144 -1.60 5.90 3.03
C ILE A 144 -2.25 4.83 3.91
N ILE A 145 -2.48 5.13 5.19
CA ILE A 145 -3.14 4.21 6.13
C ILE A 145 -4.50 3.75 5.61
N SER A 146 -5.30 4.67 5.09
CA SER A 146 -6.61 4.35 4.51
C SER A 146 -6.51 3.34 3.36
N LYS A 147 -5.55 3.53 2.44
CA LYS A 147 -5.32 2.58 1.33
C LYS A 147 -4.85 1.21 1.82
N PHE A 148 -3.96 1.16 2.81
CA PHE A 148 -3.54 -0.10 3.42
C PHE A 148 -4.67 -0.81 4.14
N TYR A 149 -5.50 -0.06 4.88
CA TYR A 149 -6.66 -0.60 5.56
C TYR A 149 -7.64 -1.23 4.58
N ASP A 150 -8.00 -0.52 3.51
CA ASP A 150 -8.84 -1.02 2.43
C ASP A 150 -8.32 -2.33 1.83
N ALA A 151 -7.03 -2.37 1.49
CA ALA A 151 -6.41 -3.56 0.92
C ALA A 151 -6.35 -4.71 1.92
N PHE A 152 -6.04 -4.42 3.19
CA PHE A 152 -6.04 -5.39 4.27
C PHE A 152 -7.42 -6.00 4.52
N ILE A 153 -8.47 -5.19 4.59
CA ILE A 153 -9.84 -5.67 4.77
C ILE A 153 -10.27 -6.55 3.61
N LEU A 154 -9.99 -6.13 2.38
CA LEU A 154 -10.30 -6.93 1.19
C LEU A 154 -9.52 -8.26 1.18
N LEU A 155 -8.25 -8.25 1.59
CA LEU A 155 -7.48 -9.49 1.78
C LEU A 155 -8.16 -10.40 2.80
N CYS A 156 -8.63 -9.85 3.91
CA CYS A 156 -9.30 -10.64 4.92
C CYS A 156 -10.67 -11.18 4.50
N ASP A 157 -11.41 -10.45 3.68
CA ASP A 157 -12.63 -10.97 3.04
C ASP A 157 -12.34 -12.21 2.19
N ILE A 158 -11.25 -12.18 1.42
CA ILE A 158 -10.81 -13.31 0.61
C ILE A 158 -10.37 -14.46 1.54
N CYS A 159 -9.55 -14.19 2.56
CA CYS A 159 -9.08 -15.20 3.53
C CYS A 159 -10.24 -15.92 4.25
N ILE A 160 -11.28 -15.18 4.64
CA ILE A 160 -12.43 -15.76 5.36
C ILE A 160 -13.27 -16.61 4.42
N GLY A 161 -13.45 -16.10 3.20
CA GLY A 161 -14.30 -16.68 2.20
C GLY A 161 -13.73 -17.94 1.55
N VAL A 162 -12.43 -17.94 1.23
CA VAL A 162 -11.76 -19.09 0.61
C VAL A 162 -11.69 -20.24 1.61
N ASP A 163 -12.19 -21.41 1.20
CA ASP A 163 -12.08 -22.63 1.99
C ASP A 163 -10.73 -23.32 1.76
N GLU A 164 -10.25 -24.03 2.79
CA GLU A 164 -8.94 -24.71 2.76
C GLU A 164 -8.84 -25.74 1.60
N ASP A 165 -9.99 -26.28 1.17
CA ASP A 165 -10.11 -27.28 0.10
C ASP A 165 -10.19 -26.68 -1.33
N ARG A 166 -9.95 -25.37 -1.50
CA ARG A 166 -9.92 -24.66 -2.81
C ARG A 166 -11.23 -24.68 -3.60
N SER A 167 -12.31 -25.25 -3.07
CA SER A 167 -13.54 -25.54 -3.80
C SER A 167 -14.30 -24.28 -4.25
N ASN A 168 -13.98 -23.11 -3.70
CA ASN A 168 -14.72 -21.87 -3.93
C ASN A 168 -13.85 -20.70 -4.42
N CYS A 169 -12.62 -20.96 -4.89
CA CYS A 169 -11.72 -19.92 -5.42
C CYS A 169 -12.40 -19.05 -6.49
N ASP A 170 -13.19 -19.65 -7.38
CA ASP A 170 -13.91 -18.93 -8.45
C ASP A 170 -14.83 -17.83 -7.91
N ASN A 171 -15.45 -18.04 -6.74
CA ASN A 171 -16.35 -17.07 -6.12
C ASN A 171 -15.61 -15.81 -5.61
N TYR A 172 -14.29 -15.90 -5.41
CA TYR A 172 -13.45 -14.84 -4.87
C TYR A 172 -12.48 -14.26 -5.90
N LEU A 173 -12.48 -14.77 -7.13
CA LEU A 173 -11.60 -14.29 -8.20
C LEU A 173 -11.77 -12.80 -8.47
N GLU A 174 -12.99 -12.28 -8.45
CA GLU A 174 -13.24 -10.86 -8.68
C GLU A 174 -12.70 -9.98 -7.54
N LYS A 175 -12.90 -10.40 -6.27
CA LYS A 175 -12.28 -9.74 -5.12
C LYS A 175 -10.75 -9.80 -5.18
N ALA A 176 -10.19 -10.91 -5.66
CA ALA A 176 -8.74 -11.05 -5.83
C ALA A 176 -8.19 -10.11 -6.92
N LYS A 177 -8.92 -9.86 -8.00
CA LYS A 177 -8.57 -8.83 -8.99
C LYS A 177 -8.66 -7.42 -8.42
N GLU A 178 -9.70 -7.13 -7.65
CA GLU A 178 -9.83 -5.85 -6.95
C GLU A 178 -8.68 -5.62 -5.98
N PHE A 179 -8.29 -6.65 -5.23
CA PHE A 179 -7.12 -6.60 -4.36
C PHE A 179 -5.84 -6.32 -5.14
N ALA A 180 -5.60 -7.02 -6.25
CA ALA A 180 -4.42 -6.80 -7.09
C ALA A 180 -4.36 -5.36 -7.63
N LYS A 181 -5.52 -4.74 -7.93
CA LYS A 181 -5.61 -3.33 -8.32
C LYS A 181 -5.26 -2.40 -7.16
N LYS A 182 -5.86 -2.58 -5.98
CA LYS A 182 -5.53 -1.78 -4.77
C LYS A 182 -4.05 -1.91 -4.40
N TYR A 183 -3.48 -3.11 -4.55
CA TYR A 183 -2.06 -3.34 -4.33
C TYR A 183 -1.19 -2.59 -5.35
N ASP A 184 -1.56 -2.55 -6.64
CA ASP A 184 -0.84 -1.79 -7.68
C ASP A 184 -0.77 -0.28 -7.32
N GLU A 185 -1.86 0.26 -6.77
CA GLU A 185 -1.93 1.65 -6.30
C GLU A 185 -1.00 1.93 -5.11
N LEU A 186 -0.87 0.97 -4.19
CA LEU A 186 0.11 1.04 -3.09
C LEU A 186 1.56 0.86 -3.62
N ASN A 187 1.75 0.01 -4.62
CA ASN A 187 3.07 -0.26 -5.18
C ASN A 187 3.63 0.92 -5.99
N GLU A 188 2.86 1.99 -6.22
CA GLU A 188 3.35 3.23 -6.86
C GLU A 188 4.53 3.86 -6.11
N ASP A 189 4.49 3.86 -4.78
CA ASP A 189 5.51 4.50 -3.94
C ASP A 189 6.68 3.57 -3.58
N TYR A 190 6.65 2.31 -4.02
CA TYR A 190 7.62 1.28 -3.62
C TYR A 190 9.08 1.68 -3.88
N ASN A 191 9.34 2.36 -5.00
CA ASN A 191 10.70 2.73 -5.41
C ASN A 191 11.24 3.99 -4.71
N ASN A 192 10.42 4.71 -3.93
CA ASN A 192 10.87 5.92 -3.21
C ASN A 192 11.64 5.60 -1.92
N GLY A 193 11.84 4.31 -1.57
CA GLY A 193 12.68 3.93 -0.43
C GLY A 193 12.76 2.44 -0.20
N LYS A 194 13.52 1.70 -1.03
CA LYS A 194 13.76 0.26 -0.83
C LYS A 194 14.25 0.00 0.61
N GLY A 195 13.55 -0.87 1.35
CA GLY A 195 13.85 -1.14 2.77
C GLY A 195 13.22 -0.17 3.77
N SER A 196 12.43 0.80 3.31
CA SER A 196 11.64 1.67 4.19
C SER A 196 10.58 0.88 4.97
N PRO A 197 10.11 1.42 6.10
CA PRO A 197 9.00 0.81 6.84
C PRO A 197 7.72 0.62 6.00
N TYR A 198 7.47 1.53 5.05
CA TYR A 198 6.38 1.37 4.06
C TYR A 198 6.54 0.09 3.23
N ASN A 199 7.75 -0.16 2.72
CA ASN A 199 8.02 -1.34 1.91
C ASN A 199 7.98 -2.64 2.71
N GLN A 200 8.30 -2.60 4.00
CA GLN A 200 8.07 -3.73 4.89
C GLN A 200 6.58 -4.05 5.00
N LEU A 201 5.74 -3.04 5.23
CA LEU A 201 4.28 -3.20 5.30
C LEU A 201 3.69 -3.76 4.01
N LEU A 202 4.12 -3.22 2.86
CA LEU A 202 3.69 -3.69 1.55
C LEU A 202 4.15 -5.14 1.28
N SER A 203 5.36 -5.50 1.71
CA SER A 203 5.88 -6.87 1.62
C SER A 203 5.04 -7.85 2.46
N THR A 204 4.67 -7.49 3.70
CA THR A 204 3.79 -8.30 4.55
C THR A 204 2.47 -8.59 3.83
N LEU A 205 1.82 -7.54 3.29
CA LEU A 205 0.57 -7.65 2.54
C LEU A 205 0.72 -8.53 1.28
N SER A 206 1.82 -8.38 0.55
CA SER A 206 2.14 -9.16 -0.66
C SER A 206 2.33 -10.64 -0.35
N ASN A 207 3.14 -10.95 0.68
CA ASN A 207 3.43 -12.33 1.10
C ASN A 207 2.14 -13.04 1.52
N ASP A 208 1.29 -12.34 2.26
CA ASP A 208 0.02 -12.88 2.74
C ASP A 208 -0.96 -13.17 1.59
N TYR A 209 -1.04 -12.30 0.59
CA TYR A 209 -1.81 -12.59 -0.62
C TYR A 209 -1.21 -13.74 -1.44
N ASN A 210 0.12 -13.80 -1.58
CA ASN A 210 0.77 -14.87 -2.34
C ASN A 210 0.53 -16.25 -1.69
N ASN A 211 0.41 -16.31 -0.37
CA ASN A 211 0.00 -17.52 0.33
C ASN A 211 -1.41 -17.97 -0.09
N LEU A 212 -2.37 -17.03 -0.21
CA LEU A 212 -3.71 -17.34 -0.75
C LEU A 212 -3.66 -17.75 -2.21
N LYS A 213 -2.86 -17.07 -3.03
CA LYS A 213 -2.70 -17.40 -4.45
C LYS A 213 -2.11 -18.81 -4.65
N ASN A 214 -1.25 -19.29 -3.76
CA ASN A 214 -0.76 -20.67 -3.81
C ASN A 214 -1.88 -21.70 -3.54
N VAL A 215 -2.94 -21.29 -2.84
CA VAL A 215 -4.17 -22.06 -2.65
C VAL A 215 -5.08 -21.91 -3.88
N CYS A 216 -5.34 -20.68 -4.33
CA CYS A 216 -6.14 -20.35 -5.51
C CYS A 216 -5.26 -19.86 -6.67
N ASN A 217 -4.71 -20.81 -7.45
CA ASN A 217 -3.71 -20.51 -8.48
C ASN A 217 -4.21 -19.57 -9.60
N ASP A 218 -5.53 -19.51 -9.82
CA ASP A 218 -6.16 -18.65 -10.83
C ASP A 218 -6.24 -17.18 -10.40
N PHE A 219 -5.91 -16.86 -9.14
CA PHE A 219 -5.84 -15.48 -8.69
C PHE A 219 -4.72 -14.73 -9.42
N PRO A 220 -4.95 -13.44 -9.76
CA PRO A 220 -3.98 -12.66 -10.50
C PRO A 220 -2.68 -12.49 -9.69
N SER A 221 -1.54 -12.53 -10.39
CA SER A 221 -0.26 -12.16 -9.78
C SER A 221 -0.22 -10.67 -9.46
N LEU A 222 0.41 -10.33 -8.33
CA LEU A 222 0.64 -8.94 -7.97
C LEU A 222 1.72 -8.31 -8.88
N PRO A 223 1.59 -7.03 -9.22
CA PRO A 223 2.61 -6.33 -9.99
C PRO A 223 3.92 -6.21 -9.20
N THR A 224 5.03 -6.59 -9.82
CA THR A 224 6.38 -6.47 -9.22
C THR A 224 6.89 -5.03 -9.21
N TYR A 225 6.36 -4.19 -10.09
CA TYR A 225 6.74 -2.78 -10.24
C TYR A 225 5.50 -1.91 -10.44
N SER A 226 5.56 -0.67 -9.99
CA SER A 226 4.53 0.34 -10.29
C SER A 226 4.29 0.44 -11.80
N ARG A 227 3.07 0.10 -12.25
CA ARG A 227 2.70 0.27 -13.67
C ARG A 227 2.82 1.73 -14.12
N ARG A 228 2.44 2.66 -13.25
CA ARG A 228 2.53 4.10 -13.52
C ARG A 228 3.97 4.55 -13.74
N LEU A 229 4.91 4.06 -12.93
CA LEU A 229 6.34 4.36 -13.12
C LEU A 229 6.83 3.81 -14.47
N VAL A 230 6.44 2.58 -14.83
CA VAL A 230 6.79 1.97 -16.13
C VAL A 230 6.24 2.82 -17.28
N ILE A 231 4.96 3.22 -17.22
CA ILE A 231 4.34 4.08 -18.24
C ILE A 231 5.05 5.44 -18.32
N LYS A 232 5.34 6.09 -17.19
CA LYS A 232 6.03 7.39 -17.15
C LYS A 232 7.41 7.29 -17.78
N ASN A 233 8.19 6.27 -17.45
CA ASN A 233 9.52 6.04 -18.03
C ASN A 233 9.43 5.74 -19.53
N THR A 234 8.39 5.01 -19.96
CA THR A 234 8.15 4.69 -21.37
C THR A 234 7.81 5.95 -22.17
N LEU A 235 6.91 6.81 -21.66
CA LEU A 235 6.55 8.09 -22.30
C LEU A 235 7.75 9.05 -22.40
N ILE A 236 8.56 9.12 -21.33
CA ILE A 236 9.80 9.91 -21.34
C ILE A 236 10.76 9.38 -22.42
N SER A 237 10.95 8.07 -22.50
CA SER A 237 11.80 7.44 -23.52
C SER A 237 11.33 7.73 -24.94
N ILE A 238 10.02 7.60 -25.20
CA ILE A 238 9.40 7.93 -26.49
C ILE A 238 9.64 9.41 -26.85
N GLY A 239 9.49 10.32 -25.88
CA GLY A 239 9.75 11.74 -26.07
C GLY A 239 11.19 12.04 -26.51
N PHE A 240 12.18 11.40 -25.88
CA PHE A 240 13.59 11.55 -26.28
C PHE A 240 13.85 11.05 -27.71
N ILE A 241 13.23 9.94 -28.11
CA ILE A 241 13.34 9.41 -29.47
C ILE A 241 12.81 10.43 -30.49
N PHE A 242 11.65 11.04 -30.23
CA PHE A 242 11.09 12.08 -31.12
C PHE A 242 11.99 13.30 -31.25
N VAL A 243 12.59 13.77 -30.16
CA VAL A 243 13.54 14.90 -30.18
C VAL A 243 14.78 14.54 -31.00
N ALA A 244 15.38 13.36 -30.75
CA ALA A 244 16.56 12.90 -31.47
C ALA A 244 16.28 12.78 -32.98
N VAL A 245 15.17 12.14 -33.36
CA VAL A 245 14.75 11.99 -34.76
C VAL A 245 14.55 13.35 -35.42
N SER A 246 13.93 14.31 -34.74
CA SER A 246 13.72 15.67 -35.27
C SER A 246 15.04 16.41 -35.52
N ILE A 247 16.03 16.25 -34.64
CA ILE A 247 17.38 16.82 -34.83
C ILE A 247 18.07 16.19 -36.04
N PHE A 248 18.05 14.86 -36.15
CA PHE A 248 18.66 14.17 -37.30
C PHE A 248 17.99 14.53 -38.62
N LEU A 249 16.65 14.63 -38.66
CA LEU A 249 15.91 15.10 -39.82
C LEU A 249 16.28 16.54 -40.18
N GLY A 250 16.42 17.42 -39.20
CA GLY A 250 16.87 18.81 -39.42
C GLY A 250 18.27 18.90 -40.03
N ILE A 251 19.21 18.09 -39.52
CA ILE A 251 20.58 18.00 -40.06
C ILE A 251 20.57 17.45 -41.49
N ALA A 252 19.85 16.35 -41.72
CA ALA A 252 19.73 15.73 -43.04
C ALA A 252 19.07 16.67 -44.05
N TYR A 253 18.02 17.39 -43.64
CA TYR A 253 17.35 18.39 -44.46
C TYR A 253 18.28 19.54 -44.84
N LYS A 254 19.04 20.09 -43.89
CA LYS A 254 20.03 21.15 -44.15
C LYS A 254 21.11 20.69 -45.12
N TYR A 255 21.61 19.46 -44.94
CA TYR A 255 22.62 18.88 -45.84
C TYR A 255 22.07 18.64 -47.25
N SER A 256 20.84 18.12 -47.35
CA SER A 256 20.13 17.91 -48.62
C SER A 256 19.91 19.23 -49.36
N LEU A 257 19.41 20.28 -48.69
CA LEU A 257 19.20 21.61 -49.27
C LEU A 257 20.51 22.23 -49.78
N PHE A 258 21.61 22.05 -49.05
CA PHE A 258 22.93 22.46 -49.49
C PHE A 258 23.38 21.71 -50.75
N GLY A 259 23.13 20.39 -50.80
CA GLY A 259 23.36 19.56 -51.99
C GLY A 259 22.58 20.05 -53.22
N PHE A 260 21.29 20.37 -53.06
CA PHE A 260 20.45 20.92 -54.12
C PHE A 260 20.95 22.27 -54.62
N ARG A 261 21.31 23.20 -53.72
CA ARG A 261 21.89 24.51 -54.10
C ARG A 261 23.16 24.35 -54.94
N LYS A 262 24.06 23.44 -54.53
CA LYS A 262 25.32 23.17 -55.25
C LYS A 262 25.06 22.59 -56.65
N ARG A 263 24.06 21.71 -56.80
CA ARG A 263 23.64 21.17 -58.11
C ARG A 263 23.08 22.26 -59.03
N PHE A 264 22.23 23.13 -58.50
CA PHE A 264 21.63 24.24 -59.25
C PHE A 264 22.69 25.24 -59.75
N GLN A 265 23.65 25.62 -58.90
CA GLN A 265 24.76 26.50 -59.30
C GLN A 265 25.61 25.88 -60.42
N LYS A 266 25.91 24.58 -60.35
CA LYS A 266 26.63 23.86 -61.41
C LYS A 266 25.86 23.85 -62.73
N GLN A 267 24.54 23.65 -62.70
CA GLN A 267 23.70 23.71 -63.91
C GLN A 267 23.73 25.11 -64.54
N LYS A 268 23.55 26.17 -63.74
CA LYS A 268 23.59 27.56 -64.20
C LYS A 268 24.93 27.92 -64.85
N LEU A 269 26.04 27.41 -64.32
CA LEU A 269 27.36 27.61 -64.92
C LEU A 269 27.51 26.90 -66.27
N ARG A 270 27.02 25.65 -66.37
CA ARG A 270 27.02 24.88 -67.64
C ARG A 270 26.19 25.56 -68.73
N GLU A 271 25.03 26.12 -68.39
CA GLU A 271 24.22 26.88 -69.35
C GLU A 271 24.90 28.16 -69.83
N LYS A 272 25.54 28.92 -68.92
CA LYS A 272 26.31 30.11 -69.31
C LYS A 272 27.42 29.77 -70.31
N ILE A 273 28.18 28.70 -70.05
CA ILE A 273 29.25 28.24 -70.95
C ILE A 273 28.66 27.86 -72.32
N LYS A 274 27.55 27.10 -72.36
CA LYS A 274 26.87 26.75 -73.62
C LYS A 274 26.42 27.98 -74.41
N ASN A 275 25.87 28.99 -73.74
CA ASN A 275 25.42 30.23 -74.40
C ASN A 275 26.59 31.05 -74.96
N ILE A 276 27.73 31.11 -74.25
CA ILE A 276 28.95 31.75 -74.74
C ILE A 276 29.48 31.02 -75.97
N MET A 277 29.55 29.68 -75.94
CA MET A 277 29.98 28.88 -77.10
C MET A 277 29.08 29.10 -78.33
N LYS A 278 27.75 29.17 -78.14
CA LYS A 278 26.83 29.45 -79.25
C LYS A 278 27.07 30.82 -79.90
N LYS A 279 27.48 31.83 -79.14
CA LYS A 279 27.79 33.18 -79.67
C LYS A 279 29.14 33.27 -80.39
N MET A 280 30.06 32.34 -80.17
CA MET A 280 31.36 32.31 -80.87
C MET A 280 31.30 31.57 -82.21
N ILE A 281 30.29 30.72 -82.41
CA ILE A 281 30.13 29.88 -83.61
C ILE A 281 29.29 30.60 -84.69
N HIS A 282 28.79 31.81 -84.40
CA HIS A 282 27.94 32.58 -85.29
C HIS A 282 28.54 33.96 -85.56
#